data_AF-A0A537PYC4-F1
#
_entry.id   AF-A0A537PYC4-F1
#
_cell.length_a   1.000
_cell.length_b   1.000
_cell.length_c   1.000
_cell.angle_alpha   90.00
_cell.angle_beta   90.00
_cell.angle_gamma   90.00
#
_symmetry.space_group_name_H-M   'P 1'
#
loop_
_entity.id
_entity.type
_entity.pdbx_description
1 polymer ?
#
loop_
_entity_poly.entity_id
_entity_poly.type
_entity_poly.pdbx_seq_one_letter_code
_entity_poly.pdbx_strand_id
1 'polypeptide(L)' 'MVIDCHGHYTTAPRQLEAFRQNQIAGWKDASRAPASASLDISDAEIRESLQLQLTFQRERGTDLTIF' A
#
# COMPACT_ATOMS: atom_id res chain seq x y z
N MET A 1 -19.63 14.33 10.69
CA MET A 1 -18.50 13.43 10.49
C MET A 1 -19.02 12.11 9.93
N VAL A 2 -18.65 11.76 8.70
CA VAL A 2 -18.97 10.52 8.00
C VAL A 2 -17.72 9.64 8.03
N ILE A 3 -17.83 8.45 8.63
CA ILE A 3 -16.73 7.50 8.75
C ILE A 3 -17.02 6.30 7.85
N ASP A 4 -16.12 6.03 6.93
CA ASP A 4 -16.07 4.77 6.19
C ASP A 4 -15.28 3.74 7.01
N CYS A 5 -15.99 2.73 7.52
CA CYS A 5 -15.39 1.71 8.38
C CYS A 5 -14.67 0.59 7.61
N HIS A 6 -14.68 0.60 6.27
CA HIS A 6 -14.09 -0.46 5.45
C HIS A 6 -13.26 0.12 4.30
N GLY A 7 -12.02 0.51 4.59
CA GLY A 7 -11.00 0.84 3.61
C GLY A 7 -9.92 -0.22 3.49
N HIS A 8 -9.32 -0.33 2.31
CA HIS A 8 -8.11 -1.10 2.08
C HIS A 8 -7.15 -0.30 1.21
N TYR A 9 -5.85 -0.44 1.47
CA TYR A 9 -4.81 0.22 0.69
C TYR A 9 -4.50 -0.51 -0.63
N THR A 10 -5.42 -0.41 -1.59
CA THR A 10 -5.37 -1.11 -2.89
C THR A 10 -4.52 -0.42 -3.95
N THR A 11 -4.00 0.77 -3.66
CA THR A 11 -3.17 1.58 -4.58
C THR A 11 -1.72 1.64 -4.15
N ALA A 12 -1.29 0.77 -3.23
CA ALA A 12 0.08 0.77 -2.72
C ALA A 12 1.14 0.76 -3.84
N PRO A 13 2.31 1.40 -3.63
CA PRO A 13 3.41 1.38 -4.59
C PRO A 13 3.80 -0.05 -4.99
N ARG A 14 4.12 -0.25 -6.27
CA ARG A 14 4.41 -1.59 -6.86
C ARG A 14 5.56 -2.33 -6.17
N GLN A 15 6.45 -1.59 -5.50
CA GLN A 15 7.52 -2.12 -4.67
C GLN A 15 7.00 -3.10 -3.61
N LEU A 16 5.82 -2.82 -3.02
CA LEU A 16 5.21 -3.71 -2.02
C LEU A 16 4.84 -5.07 -2.63
N GLU A 17 4.25 -5.07 -3.83
CA GLU A 17 3.93 -6.29 -4.55
C GLU A 17 5.20 -7.05 -4.93
N ALA A 18 6.21 -6.36 -5.49
CA ALA A 18 7.47 -6.97 -5.88
C ALA A 18 8.19 -7.62 -4.69
N PHE A 19 8.20 -6.94 -3.54
CA PHE A 19 8.73 -7.49 -2.30
C PHE A 19 7.97 -8.74 -1.86
N ARG A 20 6.63 -8.72 -1.92
CA ARG A 20 5.81 -9.89 -1.59
C ARG A 20 6.07 -11.06 -2.55
N GLN A 21 6.23 -10.80 -3.85
CA GLN A 21 6.57 -11.85 -4.82
C GLN A 21 7.93 -12.48 -4.52
N ASN A 22 8.93 -11.67 -4.12
CA ASN A 22 10.22 -12.19 -3.67
C ASN A 22 10.11 -13.01 -2.38
N GLN A 23 9.25 -12.63 -1.43
CA GLN A 23 8.98 -13.47 -0.25
C GLN A 23 8.40 -14.83 -0.64
N ILE A 24 7.40 -14.85 -1.54
CA ILE A 24 6.76 -16.08 -2.03
C ILE A 24 7.78 -16.96 -2.76
N ALA A 25 8.65 -16.35 -3.57
CA ALA A 25 9.75 -17.05 -4.21
C ALA A 25 10.78 -17.59 -3.21
N GLY A 26 11.10 -16.79 -2.18
CA GLY A 26 11.98 -17.11 -1.06
C GLY A 26 11.59 -18.40 -0.33
N TRP A 27 10.29 -18.71 -0.30
CA TRP A 27 9.78 -19.96 0.26
C TRP A 27 10.26 -21.20 -0.51
N LYS A 28 10.43 -21.10 -1.83
CA LYS A 28 10.94 -22.19 -2.67
C LYS A 28 12.46 -22.16 -2.80
N ASP A 29 13.05 -20.97 -2.79
CA ASP A 29 14.48 -20.72 -2.95
C ASP A 29 14.91 -19.57 -2.04
N ALA A 30 15.59 -19.92 -0.93
CA ALA A 30 16.00 -18.97 0.10
C ALA A 30 16.90 -17.84 -0.44
N SER A 31 17.61 -18.03 -1.56
CA SER A 31 18.44 -16.98 -2.17
C SER A 31 17.62 -15.81 -2.74
N ARG A 32 16.32 -16.04 -2.99
CA ARG A 32 15.38 -15.04 -3.50
C ARG A 32 14.61 -14.32 -2.40
N ALA A 33 14.74 -14.76 -1.15
CA ALA A 33 14.07 -14.12 -0.03
C ALA A 33 14.61 -12.69 0.15
N PRO A 34 13.74 -11.67 0.16
CA PRO A 34 14.19 -10.30 0.33
C PRO A 34 14.59 -10.07 1.79
N ALA A 35 15.60 -9.25 2.02
CA ALA A 35 15.91 -8.78 3.37
C ALA A 35 14.79 -7.82 3.83
N SER A 36 14.47 -7.80 5.13
CA SER A 36 13.44 -6.89 5.64
C SER A 36 13.70 -5.42 5.30
N ALA A 37 14.97 -5.01 5.29
CA ALA A 37 15.41 -3.66 4.95
C ALA A 37 15.47 -3.36 3.44
N SER A 38 15.14 -4.32 2.56
CA SER A 38 15.18 -4.11 1.10
C SER A 38 13.89 -3.53 0.53
N LEU A 39 12.84 -3.38 1.35
CA LEU A 39 11.63 -2.66 0.94
C LEU A 39 11.86 -1.17 1.20
N ASP A 40 12.04 -0.42 0.12
CA ASP A 40 12.17 1.04 0.15
C ASP A 40 10.97 1.67 -0.56
N ILE A 41 10.19 2.42 0.20
CA ILE A 41 9.04 3.19 -0.28
C ILE A 41 9.12 4.55 0.42
N SER A 42 9.31 5.60 -0.35
CA SER A 42 9.42 6.96 0.16
C SER A 42 8.07 7.54 0.57
N ASP A 43 8.08 8.53 1.48
CA ASP A 43 6.88 9.30 1.80
C ASP A 43 6.22 9.95 0.57
N ALA A 44 7.02 10.32 -0.44
CA ALA A 44 6.50 10.91 -1.67
C ALA A 44 5.62 9.91 -2.44
N GLU A 45 6.09 8.68 -2.58
CA GLU A 45 5.35 7.59 -3.23
C GLU A 45 4.11 7.19 -2.43
N ILE A 46 4.19 7.20 -1.09
CA ILE A 46 3.01 7.00 -0.23
C ILE A 46 1.99 8.11 -0.47
N ARG A 47 2.40 9.39 -0.46
CA ARG A 47 1.48 10.51 -0.72
C ARG A 47 0.85 10.43 -2.11
N GLU A 48 1.62 10.06 -3.13
CA GLU A 48 1.12 9.91 -4.50
C GLU A 48 0.08 8.78 -4.59
N SER A 49 0.38 7.62 -4.02
CA SER A 49 -0.52 6.46 -4.05
C SER A 49 -1.89 6.67 -3.38
N LEU A 50 -1.97 7.60 -2.42
CA LEU A 50 -3.20 7.93 -1.68
C LEU A 50 -4.12 8.93 -2.41
N GLN A 51 -3.66 9.55 -3.50
CA GLN A 51 -4.39 10.67 -4.13
C GLN A 51 -5.79 10.26 -4.64
N LEU A 52 -5.95 9.03 -5.13
CA LEU A 52 -7.25 8.53 -5.59
C LEU A 52 -8.26 8.43 -4.44
N GLN A 53 -7.85 7.89 -3.29
CA GLN A 53 -8.72 7.78 -2.12
C GLN A 53 -9.07 9.14 -1.52
N LEU A 54 -8.10 10.04 -1.41
CA LEU A 54 -8.35 11.41 -0.94
C LEU A 54 -9.30 12.17 -1.87
N THR A 55 -9.21 11.92 -3.18
CA THR A 55 -10.15 12.48 -4.16
C THR A 55 -11.55 11.91 -3.96
N PHE A 56 -11.69 10.59 -3.85
CA PHE A 56 -12.99 9.95 -3.61
C PHE A 56 -13.62 10.33 -2.27
N GLN A 57 -12.83 10.47 -1.20
CA GLN A 57 -13.34 10.92 0.10
C GLN A 57 -13.94 12.34 -0.02
N ARG A 58 -13.24 13.26 -0.71
CA ARG A 58 -13.75 14.62 -0.98
C ARG A 58 -15.02 14.62 -1.83
N GLU A 59 -15.02 13.86 -2.93
CA GLU A 59 -16.17 13.80 -3.85
C GLU A 59 -17.40 13.12 -3.25
N ARG A 60 -17.20 12.14 -2.36
CA ARG A 60 -18.28 11.36 -1.72
C ARG A 60 -18.70 11.90 -0.35
N GLY A 61 -18.01 12.91 0.17
CA GLY A 61 -18.31 13.52 1.48
C GLY A 61 -17.97 12.63 2.67
N THR A 62 -16.90 11.83 2.59
CA THR A 62 -16.36 11.05 3.72
C THR A 62 -15.27 11.85 4.43
N ASP A 63 -15.31 11.88 5.76
CA ASP A 63 -14.35 12.65 6.58
C ASP A 63 -13.16 11.78 7.04
N LEU A 64 -13.38 10.47 7.25
CA LEU A 64 -12.37 9.52 7.70
C LEU A 64 -12.65 8.13 7.11
N THR A 65 -11.60 7.40 6.77
CA THR A 65 -11.68 5.96 6.47
C THR A 65 -10.81 5.18 7.46
N ILE A 66 -11.32 4.08 8.00
CA ILE A 66 -10.50 3.08 8.70
C ILE A 66 -9.83 2.24 7.61
N PHE A 67 -8.51 2.40 7.49
CA PHE A 67 -7.74 2.05 6.29
C PHE A 67 -6.71 0.95 6.53
#